data_AF-A0A935T414-F1
#
_entry.id   AF-A0A935T414-F1
#
_cell.length_a   1.000
_cell.length_b   1.000
_cell.length_c   1.000
_cell.angle_alpha   90.00
_cell.angle_beta   90.00
_cell.angle_gamma   90.00
#
_symmetry.space_group_name_H-M   'P 1'
#
loop_
_entity.id
_entity.type
_entity.pdbx_description
1 polymer ?
#
loop_
_entity_poly.entity_id
_entity_poly.type
_entity_poly.pdbx_seq_one_letter_code
_entity_poly.pdbx_strand_id
1 'polypeptide(L)' 'MLVLRRAIAPLLLASIATLAGGCRTVEPWERGALAAPRMQDEPHGPHAGFVDHVRQSREASAAGNGSSGGGCGCY' A
#
# COMPACT_ATOMS: atom_id res chain seq x y z
N MET A 1 34.00 26.42 13.09
CA MET A 1 33.52 25.32 12.22
C MET A 1 33.26 23.99 12.94
N LEU A 2 34.08 23.57 13.94
CA LEU A 2 33.83 22.32 14.68
C LEU A 2 32.53 22.28 15.50
N VAL A 3 32.09 23.40 16.09
CA VAL A 3 30.83 23.47 16.89
C VAL A 3 29.59 23.28 16.01
N LEU A 4 29.59 23.87 14.80
CA LEU A 4 28.49 23.70 13.84
C LEU A 4 28.40 22.24 13.35
N ARG A 5 29.53 21.58 13.07
CA ARG A 5 29.57 20.13 12.76
C ARG A 5 29.08 19.24 13.91
N ARG A 6 29.31 19.63 15.17
CA ARG A 6 28.85 18.88 16.34
C ARG A 6 27.34 19.03 16.62
N ALA A 7 26.74 20.15 16.22
CA ALA A 7 25.30 20.38 16.34
C ALA A 7 24.47 19.74 15.20
N ILE A 8 25.07 19.53 14.03
CA ILE A 8 24.39 18.95 12.86
C ILE A 8 24.05 17.46 13.06
N ALA A 9 24.94 16.69 13.70
CA ALA A 9 24.74 15.26 13.93
C ALA A 9 23.48 14.90 14.76
N PRO A 10 23.22 15.51 15.94
CA PRO A 10 21.99 15.23 16.70
C PRO A 10 20.73 15.72 15.99
N LEU A 11 20.84 16.80 15.19
CA LEU A 11 19.71 17.38 14.46
C LEU A 11 19.28 16.49 13.27
N LEU A 12 20.24 15.87 12.58
CA LEU A 12 20.00 14.83 11.58
C LEU A 12 19.41 13.56 12.20
N LEU A 13 19.90 13.13 13.36
CA LEU A 13 19.39 11.95 14.05
C LEU A 13 17.92 12.15 14.49
N ALA A 14 17.60 13.32 15.02
CA ALA A 14 16.23 13.68 15.41
C ALA A 14 15.28 13.74 14.20
N SER A 15 15.75 14.30 13.07
CA SER A 15 15.00 14.29 11.81
C SER A 15 14.67 12.86 11.38
N ILE A 16 15.67 11.98 11.29
CA ILE A 16 15.47 10.58 10.85
C ILE A 16 14.51 9.82 11.77
N ALA A 17 14.58 10.05 13.10
CA ALA A 17 13.68 9.41 14.06
C ALA A 17 12.20 9.78 13.83
N THR A 18 11.89 11.01 13.41
CA THR A 18 10.50 11.42 13.13
C THR A 18 9.93 10.78 11.86
N LEU A 19 10.76 10.46 10.86
CA LEU A 19 10.31 9.80 9.63
C LEU A 19 9.94 8.32 9.84
N ALA A 20 10.51 7.67 10.86
CA ALA A 20 10.27 6.25 11.13
C ALA A 20 8.90 5.94 11.80
N GLY A 21 8.20 6.96 12.30
CA GLY A 21 6.95 6.78 13.05
C GLY A 21 5.69 6.51 12.21
N GLY A 22 5.77 6.57 10.88
CA GLY A 22 4.61 6.44 10.00
C GLY A 22 4.14 5.00 9.73
N CYS A 23 4.97 3.99 10.03
CA CYS A 23 4.63 2.60 9.76
C CYS A 23 3.82 2.00 10.91
N ARG A 24 2.49 1.90 10.73
CA ARG A 24 1.61 1.16 11.64
C ARG A 24 1.13 -0.12 10.98
N THR A 25 1.27 -1.24 11.68
CA THR A 25 0.69 -2.51 11.26
C THR A 25 -0.84 -2.42 11.42
N VAL A 26 -1.57 -2.61 10.32
CA VAL A 26 -3.04 -2.60 10.29
C VAL A 26 -3.51 -4.05 10.25
N GLU A 27 -4.52 -4.38 11.04
CA GLU A 27 -5.01 -5.75 11.07
C GLU A 27 -5.74 -6.09 9.75
N PRO A 28 -5.71 -7.36 9.28
CA PRO A 28 -6.23 -7.71 7.96
C PRO A 28 -7.68 -7.28 7.71
N TRP A 29 -8.53 -7.28 8.73
CA TRP A 29 -9.95 -6.89 8.69
C TRP A 29 -10.20 -5.38 8.73
N GLU A 30 -9.26 -4.59 9.26
CA GLU A 30 -9.37 -3.12 9.29
C GLU A 30 -9.12 -2.49 7.91
N ARG A 31 -8.40 -3.20 7.04
CA ARG A 31 -8.06 -2.74 5.69
C ARG A 31 -9.28 -2.43 4.83
N GLY A 32 -10.38 -3.14 5.02
CA GLY A 32 -11.64 -2.87 4.30
C GLY A 32 -12.25 -1.52 4.67
N ALA A 33 -12.22 -1.15 5.95
CA ALA A 33 -12.77 0.12 6.44
C ALA A 33 -11.84 1.32 6.17
N LEU A 34 -10.53 1.08 6.11
CA LEU A 34 -9.51 2.11 5.88
C LEU A 34 -9.23 2.36 4.39
N ALA A 35 -9.72 1.51 3.48
CA ALA A 35 -9.53 1.67 2.06
C ALA A 35 -10.45 2.75 1.48
N ALA A 36 -9.85 3.70 0.77
CA ALA A 36 -10.62 4.66 -0.01
C ALA A 36 -11.19 3.98 -1.28
N PRO A 37 -12.32 4.44 -1.84
CA PRO A 37 -12.90 3.87 -3.07
C PRO A 37 -11.94 3.84 -4.27
N ARG A 38 -10.99 4.78 -4.32
CA ARG A 38 -9.91 4.85 -5.34
C ARG A 38 -8.83 3.78 -5.22
N MET A 39 -8.81 3.02 -4.12
CA MET A 39 -7.89 1.91 -3.87
C MET A 39 -8.48 0.56 -4.30
N GLN A 40 -9.67 0.56 -4.91
CA GLN A 40 -10.26 -0.64 -5.47
C GLN A 40 -9.57 -0.98 -6.80
N ASP A 41 -9.15 -2.24 -6.95
CA ASP A 41 -8.49 -2.74 -8.16
C ASP A 41 -9.43 -2.72 -9.38
N GLU A 42 -10.73 -2.89 -9.16
CA GLU A 42 -11.74 -2.83 -10.22
C GLU A 42 -13.04 -2.15 -9.72
N PRO A 43 -13.19 -0.83 -9.93
CA PRO A 43 -14.39 -0.10 -9.53
C PRO A 43 -15.61 -0.39 -10.42
N HIS A 44 -15.45 -1.10 -11.55
CA HIS A 44 -16.50 -1.39 -12.53
C HIS A 44 -16.73 -2.91 -12.67
N GLY A 45 -17.49 -3.46 -11.70
CA GLY A 45 -17.75 -4.90 -11.55
C GLY A 45 -18.23 -5.70 -12.79
N PRO A 46 -19.06 -5.20 -13.74
CA PRO A 46 -19.58 -6.05 -14.80
C PRO A 46 -18.53 -6.54 -15.82
N HIS A 47 -17.38 -5.87 -15.93
CA HIS A 47 -16.32 -6.24 -16.88
C HIS A 47 -15.09 -6.89 -16.22
N ALA A 48 -15.05 -6.95 -14.88
CA ALA A 48 -13.92 -7.41 -14.10
C ALA A 48 -13.38 -8.78 -14.57
N GLY A 49 -14.27 -9.77 -14.73
CA GLY A 49 -13.87 -11.11 -15.14
C GLY A 49 -13.25 -11.19 -16.55
N PHE A 50 -13.69 -10.33 -17.48
CA PHE A 50 -13.10 -10.27 -18.81
C PHE A 50 -11.70 -9.64 -18.78
N VAL A 51 -11.55 -8.54 -18.04
CA VAL A 51 -10.26 -7.86 -17.85
C VAL A 51 -9.25 -8.81 -17.20
N ASP A 52 -9.68 -9.56 -16.19
CA ASP A 52 -8.83 -10.55 -15.50
C ASP A 52 -8.39 -11.68 -16.41
N HIS A 53 -9.30 -12.23 -17.23
CA HIS A 53 -8.95 -13.26 -18.20
C HIS A 53 -7.88 -12.76 -19.20
N VAL A 54 -8.03 -11.53 -19.70
CA VAL A 54 -7.05 -10.91 -20.59
C VAL A 54 -5.71 -10.70 -19.88
N ARG A 55 -5.73 -10.24 -18.63
CA ARG A 55 -4.52 -10.02 -17.82
C ARG A 55 -3.79 -11.32 -17.52
N GLN A 56 -4.50 -12.36 -17.08
CA GLN A 56 -3.95 -13.70 -16.85
C GLN A 56 -3.28 -14.27 -18.11
N SER A 57 -3.90 -14.08 -19.27
CA SER A 57 -3.34 -14.54 -20.54
C SER A 57 -2.09 -13.77 -20.94
N ARG A 58 -2.02 -12.47 -20.65
CA ARG A 58 -0.89 -11.60 -20.99
C ARG A 58 0.29 -11.75 -20.05
N GLU A 59 0.03 -11.90 -18.77
CA GLU A 59 1.05 -11.92 -17.71
C GLU A 59 1.49 -13.34 -17.35
N ALA A 60 0.84 -14.36 -17.92
CA ALA A 60 1.01 -15.76 -17.54
C ALA A 60 0.90 -15.97 -16.01
N SER A 61 0.12 -15.10 -15.34
CA SER A 61 -0.09 -15.11 -13.90
C SER A 61 -1.26 -16.02 -13.57
N ALA A 62 -1.00 -17.06 -12.78
CA ALA A 62 -2.07 -17.90 -12.19
C ALA A 62 -2.65 -17.28 -10.91
N ALA A 63 -2.05 -16.20 -10.39
CA ALA A 63 -2.54 -15.49 -9.22
C ALA A 63 -3.58 -14.46 -9.67
N GLY A 64 -4.86 -14.75 -9.41
CA GLY A 64 -5.94 -13.78 -9.58
C GLY A 64 -5.77 -12.58 -8.64
N ASN A 65 -6.59 -11.56 -8.83
CA ASN A 65 -6.52 -10.26 -8.14
C ASN A 65 -6.80 -10.32 -6.61
N GLY A 66 -6.84 -11.51 -6.01
CA GLY A 66 -7.20 -11.75 -4.61
C GLY A 66 -6.12 -11.39 -3.59
N SER A 67 -4.98 -10.84 -4.00
CA SER A 67 -3.93 -10.45 -3.06
C SER A 67 -3.94 -8.95 -2.79
N SER A 68 -4.56 -8.57 -1.67
CA SER A 68 -4.29 -7.34 -0.90
C SER A 68 -5.04 -6.03 -1.23
N GLY A 69 -6.06 -6.05 -2.09
CA GLY A 69 -6.95 -4.89 -2.29
C GLY A 69 -7.98 -4.75 -1.16
N GLY A 70 -7.99 -3.61 -0.47
CA GLY A 70 -8.88 -3.30 0.68
C GLY A 70 -10.36 -3.11 0.34
N GLY A 71 -10.93 -3.87 -0.59
CA GLY A 71 -12.38 -3.91 -0.79
C GLY A 71 -13.10 -4.73 0.28
N CYS A 72 -14.44 -4.66 0.35
CA CYS A 72 -15.31 -5.40 1.28
C CYS A 72 -15.22 -6.94 1.21
N GLY A 73 -14.23 -7.51 0.50
CA GLY A 73 -13.98 -8.94 0.52
C GLY A 73 -15.14 -9.78 -0.01
N CYS A 74 -16.03 -9.21 -0.82
CA CYS A 74 -17.04 -9.98 -1.54
C CYS A 74 -16.36 -10.71 -2.71
N TYR A 75 -15.60 -11.75 -2.37
CA TYR A 75 -15.39 -12.90 -3.25
C TYR A 75 -16.70 -13.70 -3.37
#